data_AF-A0A401U3R8-F1
#
_entry.id   AF-A0A401U3R8-F1
#
_cell.length_a   1.000
_cell.length_b   1.000
_cell.length_c   1.000
_cell.angle_alpha   90.00
_cell.angle_beta   90.00
_cell.angle_gamma   90.00
#
_symmetry.space_group_name_H-M   'P 1'
#
loop_
_entity.id
_entity.type
_entity.pdbx_description
1 polymer ?
#
loop_
_entity_poly.entity_id
_entity_poly.type
_entity_poly.pdbx_seq_one_letter_code
_entity_poly.pdbx_strand_id
1 'polypeptide(L)' 'MDPHNLAVCFGPTLVTVPPDQDPVSSQARVNEAIKTVIVHHDKIFPGSEELPGPVYEKCMTQEEDY' A
#
# COMPACT_ATOMS: atom_id res chain seq x y z
N MET A 1 -6.34 -11.06 -0.19
CA MET A 1 -6.88 -9.84 0.45
C MET A 1 -7.14 -8.82 -0.63
N ASP A 2 -8.28 -8.13 -0.60
CA ASP A 2 -8.57 -7.08 -1.58
C ASP A 2 -7.84 -5.75 -1.21
N PRO A 3 -7.66 -4.82 -2.17
CA PRO A 3 -6.98 -3.54 -1.92
C PRO A 3 -7.66 -2.66 -0.86
N HIS A 4 -8.98 -2.77 -0.71
CA HIS A 4 -9.72 -1.98 0.27
C HIS A 4 -9.36 -2.40 1.70
N ASN A 5 -9.40 -3.71 1.98
CA ASN A 5 -9.06 -4.27 3.27
C ASN A 5 -7.60 -3.96 3.65
N LEU A 6 -6.69 -4.05 2.68
CA LEU A 6 -5.29 -3.65 2.90
C LEU A 6 -5.16 -2.16 3.21
N ALA A 7 -5.90 -1.30 2.51
CA ALA A 7 -5.87 0.14 2.76
C ALA A 7 -6.43 0.52 4.13
N VAL A 8 -7.48 -0.14 4.61
CA VAL A 8 -8.02 0.05 5.96
C VAL A 8 -6.98 -0.30 7.03
N CYS A 9 -6.28 -1.43 6.85
CA CYS A 9 -5.29 -1.89 7.82
C CYS A 9 -4.00 -1.06 7.80
N PHE A 10 -3.52 -0.68 6.62
CA PHE A 10 -2.25 0.05 6.49
C PHE A 10 -2.39 1.57 6.53
N GLY A 11 -3.57 2.12 6.24
CA GLY A 11 -3.88 3.54 6.24
C GLY A 11 -3.29 4.30 7.43
N PRO A 12 -3.63 3.92 8.67
CA PRO A 12 -3.15 4.61 9.87
C PRO A 12 -1.63 4.54 10.09
N THR A 13 -0.95 3.51 9.57
CA THR A 13 0.50 3.35 9.71
C THR A 13 1.27 4.12 8.64
N LEU A 14 0.72 4.22 7.42
CA LEU A 14 1.40 4.84 6.28
C LEU A 14 1.15 6.35 6.18
N VAL A 15 0.05 6.85 6.74
CA VAL A 15 -0.31 8.27 6.71
C VAL A 15 -0.66 8.74 8.12
N THR A 16 0.18 9.60 8.66
CA THR A 16 -0.08 10.27 9.94
C THR A 16 -1.06 11.42 9.71
N VAL A 17 -2.16 11.42 10.47
CA VAL A 17 -3.11 12.54 10.48
C VAL A 17 -2.47 13.74 11.18
N PRO A 18 -2.55 14.96 10.61
CA PRO A 18 -2.06 16.17 11.27
C PRO A 18 -2.68 16.37 12.66
N PRO A 19 -1.94 16.93 13.62
CA PRO A 19 -2.38 17.03 15.03
C PRO A 19 -3.60 17.93 15.23
N ASP A 20 -3.89 18.81 14.27
CA ASP A 20 -5.06 19.70 14.24
C ASP A 20 -6.31 19.05 13.63
N GLN A 21 -6.22 17.80 13.16
CA GLN A 21 -7.33 17.09 12.51
C GLN A 21 -7.77 15.86 13.30
N ASP A 22 -9.07 15.57 13.24
CA ASP A 22 -9.63 14.35 13.80
C ASP A 22 -9.27 13.11 12.95
N PRO A 23 -8.64 12.07 13.54
CA PRO A 23 -8.25 10.87 12.82
C PRO A 23 -9.42 10.10 12.20
N VAL A 24 -10.57 10.04 12.90
CA VAL A 24 -11.75 9.31 12.43
C VAL A 24 -12.32 9.98 11.19
N SER A 25 -12.42 11.29 11.20
CA SER A 25 -12.88 12.12 10.08
C SER A 25 -11.95 12.05 8.86
N SER A 26 -10.67 11.73 9.06
CA SER A 26 -9.67 11.61 8.00
C SER A 26 -9.55 10.20 7.44
N GLN A 27 -10.07 9.19 8.15
CA GLN A 27 -9.89 7.77 7.81
C GLN A 27 -10.32 7.43 6.38
N ALA A 28 -11.48 7.94 5.93
CA ALA A 28 -11.97 7.67 4.58
C ALA A 28 -10.99 8.15 3.50
N ARG A 29 -10.46 9.37 3.67
CA ARG A 29 -9.47 9.96 2.74
C ARG A 29 -8.15 9.19 2.77
N VAL A 30 -7.69 8.81 3.96
CA VAL A 30 -6.46 8.02 4.13
C VAL A 30 -6.60 6.66 3.44
N ASN A 31 -7.71 5.98 3.65
CA ASN A 31 -7.97 4.68 3.03
C ASN A 31 -8.08 4.79 1.51
N GLU A 32 -8.70 5.85 0.99
CA GLU A 32 -8.76 6.09 -0.45
C GLU A 32 -7.36 6.34 -1.05
N ALA A 33 -6.54 7.15 -0.37
CA ALA A 33 -5.17 7.41 -0.78
C ALA A 33 -4.35 6.11 -0.83
N ILE A 34 -4.38 5.30 0.23
CA ILE A 34 -3.64 4.03 0.25
C ILE A 34 -4.18 3.02 -0.76
N LYS A 35 -5.50 2.92 -0.93
CA LYS A 35 -6.10 2.08 -1.97
C LYS A 35 -5.62 2.49 -3.36
N THR A 36 -5.56 3.79 -3.63
CA THR A 36 -5.06 4.34 -4.91
C THR A 36 -3.60 3.95 -5.13
N VAL A 37 -2.76 4.07 -4.10
CA VAL A 37 -1.35 3.64 -4.14
C VAL A 37 -1.23 2.14 -4.45
N ILE A 38 -2.05 1.31 -3.81
CA ILE A 38 -2.03 -0.15 -4.03
C ILE A 38 -2.45 -0.50 -5.46
N VAL A 39 -3.52 0.12 -5.98
CA VAL A 39 -4.11 -0.23 -7.29
C VAL A 39 -3.32 0.33 -8.46
N HIS A 40 -2.66 1.48 -8.28
CA HIS A 40 -1.95 2.19 -9.35
C HIS A 40 -0.45 2.32 -9.06
N HIS A 41 0.12 1.36 -8.32
CA HIS A 41 1.52 1.41 -7.90
C HIS A 41 2.49 1.55 -9.08
N ASP A 42 2.14 0.96 -10.23
CA ASP A 42 2.92 0.92 -11.48
C ASP A 42 3.00 2.28 -12.19
N LYS A 43 2.03 3.14 -11.92
CA LYS A 43 1.98 4.51 -12.44
C LYS A 43 2.55 5.53 -11.47
N ILE A 44 2.55 5.21 -10.18
CA ILE A 44 2.98 6.12 -9.11
C ILE A 44 4.49 5.98 -8.85
N PHE A 45 5.01 4.76 -8.95
CA PHE A 45 6.42 4.47 -8.69
C PHE A 45 7.15 4.03 -9.96
N PRO A 46 8.44 4.39 -10.11
CA PRO A 46 9.25 3.90 -11.22
C PRO A 46 9.35 2.37 -11.21
N GLY A 47 9.49 1.80 -12.40
CA GLY A 47 9.76 0.36 -12.54
C GLY A 47 11.13 -0.03 -11.98
N SER A 48 11.32 -1.32 -11.72
CA SER A 48 12.57 -1.87 -11.18
C SER A 48 13.80 -1.62 -12.06
N GLU A 49 13.61 -1.41 -13.36
CA GLU A 49 14.70 -1.07 -14.30
C GLU A 49 15.14 0.40 -14.16
N GLU A 50 14.21 1.30 -13.83
CA GLU A 50 14.46 2.73 -13.69
C GLU A 50 15.03 3.08 -12.32
N LEU A 51 14.56 2.40 -11.27
CA LEU A 51 15.05 2.57 -9.91
C LEU A 51 15.25 1.21 -9.25
N PRO A 52 16.50 0.71 -9.16
CA PRO A 52 16.78 -0.56 -8.51
C PRO A 52 16.46 -0.47 -7.01
N GLY A 53 15.82 -1.52 -6.49
CA GLY A 53 15.41 -1.62 -5.11
C GLY A 53 15.51 -3.06 -4.59
N PRO A 54 15.25 -3.27 -3.28
CA PRO A 54 15.21 -4.61 -2.72
C PRO A 54 14.13 -5.46 -3.39
N VAL A 55 14.50 -6.67 -3.82
CA VAL A 55 13.58 -7.65 -4.35
C VAL A 55 13.10 -8.52 -3.19
N TYR A 56 11.81 -8.44 -2.89
CA TYR A 56 11.18 -9.26 -1.86
C TYR A 56 10.61 -10.53 -2.49
N GLU A 57 11.02 -11.69 -1.98
CA GLU A 57 10.43 -12.97 -2.37
C GLU A 57 9.10 -13.19 -1.66
N LYS A 58 8.16 -13.85 -2.32
CA LYS A 58 6.92 -14.29 -1.69
C LYS A 58 7.25 -15.50 -0.80
N CYS A 59 7.49 -15.29 0.50
CA CYS A 59 7.79 -16.37 1.46
C CYS A 59 6.71 -17.48 1.58
N MET A 60 5.56 -17.36 0.89
CA MET A 60 4.46 -18.33 0.92
C MET A 60 4.07 -18.86 -0.47
N THR A 61 4.84 -18.59 -1.53
CA THR A 61 4.70 -19.40 -2.75
C THR A 61 5.34 -20.74 -2.44
N GLN A 62 4.53 -21.76 -2.13
CA GLN A 62 4.98 -23.14 -2.33
C GLN A 62 5.49 -23.20 -3.77
N GLU A 63 6.73 -23.67 -3.94
CA GLU A 63 7.28 -24.01 -5.24
C GLU A 63 6.21 -24.86 -5.96
N GLU A 64 5.71 -24.38 -7.11
CA GLU A 64 4.98 -25.26 -8.02
C GLU A 64 6.04 -26.22 -8.57
N ASP A 65 6.23 -27.34 -7.86
CA ASP A 65 7.00 -28.49 -8.33
C ASP A 65 6.50 -28.88 -9.72
N TYR A 66 7.33 -28.68 -10.74
CA TYR A 66 7.17 -29.23 -12.08
C TYR A 66 8.37 -30.12 -12.42
#